data_AF-A0A1V1NVD4-F1
#
_entry.id   AF-A0A1V1NVD4-F1
#
_cell.length_a   1.000
_cell.length_b   1.000
_cell.length_c   1.000
_cell.angle_alpha   90.00
_cell.angle_beta   90.00
_cell.angle_gamma   90.00
#
_symmetry.space_group_name_H-M   'P 1'
#
loop_
_entity.id
_entity.type
_entity.pdbx_description
1 polymer ?
#
loop_
_entity_poly.entity_id
_entity_poly.type
_entity_poly.pdbx_seq_one_letter_code
_entity_poly.pdbx_strand_id
1 'polypeptide(L)'
;MSVICQHHKDIGLHPKMINFGKSPLGTTQYVCARCARIRSFGEGQIITLKKGYGFIRSGTKDYFFHYKNLANNLRPFSGMRVQFEVLFLDNELEAMNIKQISK
;
A
#
# COMPACT_ATOMS: atom_id res chain seq x y z
N MET A 1 -12.61 -21.05 -7.28
CA MET A 1 -11.93 -19.90 -6.65
C MET A 1 -12.61 -19.66 -5.32
N SER A 2 -11.86 -19.57 -4.22
CA SER A 2 -12.44 -19.23 -2.92
C SER A 2 -11.85 -17.93 -2.37
N VAL A 3 -12.73 -17.04 -1.95
CA VAL A 3 -12.38 -15.78 -1.31
C VAL A 3 -12.46 -15.98 0.19
N ILE A 4 -11.31 -15.90 0.86
CA ILE A 4 -11.19 -15.96 2.31
C ILE A 4 -11.31 -14.52 2.83
N CYS A 5 -12.52 -13.99 2.76
CA CYS A 5 -12.86 -12.70 3.37
C CYS A 5 -14.24 -12.84 4.01
N GLN A 6 -14.26 -13.26 5.27
CA GLN A 6 -15.52 -13.65 5.92
C GLN A 6 -16.33 -12.46 6.46
N HIS A 7 -15.71 -11.29 6.67
CA HIS A 7 -16.33 -10.17 7.40
C HIS A 7 -15.82 -8.78 6.94
N HIS A 8 -15.68 -8.54 5.63
CA HIS A 8 -15.45 -7.15 5.18
C HIS A 8 -16.74 -6.36 5.38
N LYS A 9 -16.72 -5.35 6.25
CA LYS A 9 -17.91 -4.59 6.66
C LYS A 9 -18.71 -4.01 5.49
N ASP A 10 -18.05 -3.68 4.39
CA ASP A 10 -18.67 -3.07 3.22
C ASP A 10 -18.56 -3.99 1.99
N ILE A 11 -19.59 -4.81 1.79
CA ILE A 11 -19.66 -5.82 0.72
C ILE A 11 -19.65 -5.17 -0.69
N GLY A 12 -20.00 -3.88 -0.80
CA GLY A 12 -20.01 -3.13 -2.06
C GLY A 12 -18.66 -2.51 -2.47
N LEU A 13 -17.61 -2.62 -1.63
CA LEU A 13 -16.28 -2.14 -1.99
C LEU A 13 -15.49 -3.22 -2.73
N HIS A 14 -14.46 -2.82 -3.49
CA HIS A 14 -13.59 -3.73 -4.24
C HIS A 14 -12.22 -3.88 -3.56
N PRO A 15 -12.15 -4.49 -2.36
CA PRO A 15 -10.92 -4.58 -1.59
C PRO A 15 -9.82 -5.29 -2.38
N LYS A 16 -8.56 -4.89 -2.14
CA LYS A 16 -7.42 -5.59 -2.74
C LYS A 16 -7.31 -7.02 -2.24
N MET A 17 -7.48 -7.95 -3.17
CA MET A 17 -7.35 -9.39 -2.97
C MET A 17 -5.95 -9.86 -3.34
N ILE A 18 -5.28 -10.53 -2.40
CA ILE A 18 -3.95 -11.11 -2.59
C ILE A 18 -4.10 -12.60 -2.84
N ASN A 19 -3.43 -13.11 -3.87
CA ASN A 19 -3.35 -14.55 -4.10
C ASN A 19 -2.56 -15.20 -2.96
N PHE A 20 -3.22 -16.07 -2.21
CA PHE A 20 -2.66 -16.77 -1.05
C PHE A 20 -2.17 -18.18 -1.37
N GLY A 21 -2.21 -18.57 -2.65
CA GLY A 21 -1.79 -19.88 -3.13
C GLY A 21 -2.97 -20.80 -3.43
N LYS A 22 -2.73 -22.11 -3.37
CA LYS A 22 -3.73 -23.15 -3.65
C LYS A 22 -4.00 -23.97 -2.39
N SER A 23 -5.28 -24.28 -2.16
CA SER A 23 -5.71 -25.26 -1.17
C SER A 23 -5.17 -26.66 -1.48
N PRO A 24 -5.19 -27.62 -0.52
CA PRO A 24 -4.82 -29.01 -0.78
C PRO A 24 -5.59 -29.67 -1.93
N LEU A 25 -6.81 -29.21 -2.22
CA LEU A 25 -7.63 -29.66 -3.34
C LEU A 25 -7.32 -28.91 -4.66
N GLY A 26 -6.24 -28.14 -4.71
CA GLY A 26 -5.79 -27.41 -5.90
C GLY A 26 -6.53 -26.10 -6.20
N THR A 27 -7.55 -25.72 -5.42
CA THR A 27 -8.30 -24.48 -5.64
C THR A 27 -7.50 -23.25 -5.22
N THR A 28 -7.34 -22.26 -6.10
CA THR A 28 -6.71 -20.97 -5.77
C THR A 28 -7.51 -20.19 -4.74
N GLN A 29 -6.80 -19.69 -3.73
CA GLN A 29 -7.34 -18.95 -2.59
C GLN A 29 -6.87 -17.50 -2.64
N TYR A 30 -7.78 -16.59 -2.30
CA TYR A 30 -7.47 -15.16 -2.19
C TYR A 30 -7.87 -14.63 -0.82
N VAL A 31 -7.05 -13.75 -0.26
CA VAL A 31 -7.32 -13.07 1.02
C VAL A 31 -7.44 -11.57 0.80
N CYS A 32 -8.34 -10.92 1.54
CA CYS A 32 -8.43 -9.47 1.56
C CYS A 32 -7.21 -8.91 2.31
N ALA A 33 -6.41 -8.07 1.65
CA ALA A 33 -5.18 -7.50 2.25
C ALA A 33 -5.48 -6.75 3.55
N ARG A 34 -6.60 -6.02 3.60
CA ARG A 34 -7.04 -5.26 4.77
C ARG A 34 -7.50 -6.17 5.91
N CYS A 35 -8.42 -7.10 5.65
CA CYS A 35 -8.96 -7.99 6.68
C CYS A 35 -7.90 -8.94 7.25
N ALA A 36 -6.99 -9.43 6.40
CA ALA A 36 -5.86 -10.26 6.81
C ALA A 36 -4.69 -9.43 7.40
N ARG A 37 -4.83 -8.10 7.50
CA ARG A 37 -3.80 -7.18 8.02
C ARG A 37 -2.43 -7.38 7.36
N ILE A 38 -2.43 -7.61 6.05
CA ILE A 38 -1.21 -7.77 5.27
C ILE A 38 -0.41 -6.49 5.36
N ARG A 39 0.84 -6.61 5.80
CA ARG A 39 1.82 -5.52 5.74
C ARG A 39 2.67 -5.73 4.51
N SER A 40 2.65 -4.76 3.62
CA SER A 40 3.55 -4.71 2.47
C SER A 40 4.42 -3.48 2.61
N PHE A 41 5.68 -3.59 2.23
CA PHE A 41 6.67 -2.52 2.30
C PHE A 41 7.17 -2.21 0.90
N GLY A 42 7.54 -0.95 0.67
CA GLY A 42 8.06 -0.50 -0.61
C GLY A 42 9.18 0.51 -0.42
N GLU A 43 10.03 0.60 -1.43
CA GLU A 43 11.02 1.66 -1.58
C GLU A 43 10.79 2.35 -2.91
N GLY A 44 11.02 3.65 -2.96
CA GLY A 44 10.79 4.41 -4.17
C GLY A 44 11.36 5.82 -4.12
N GLN A 45 11.00 6.60 -5.12
CA GLN A 45 11.42 8.00 -5.25
C GLN A 45 10.19 8.91 -5.29
N ILE A 46 10.20 10.01 -4.54
CA ILE A 46 9.15 11.02 -4.63
C ILE A 46 9.22 11.67 -6.02
N ILE A 47 8.15 11.57 -6.81
CA ILE A 47 8.11 12.11 -8.18
C ILE A 47 7.21 13.34 -8.32
N THR A 48 6.28 13.55 -7.38
CA THR A 48 5.33 14.66 -7.44
C THR A 48 5.00 15.10 -6.02
N LEU A 49 4.97 16.42 -5.82
CA LEU A 49 4.53 17.06 -4.59
C LEU A 49 3.49 18.11 -4.95
N LYS A 50 2.34 18.04 -4.30
CA LYS A 50 1.29 19.05 -4.36
C LYS A 50 0.96 19.50 -2.93
N LYS A 51 0.04 20.47 -2.80
CA LYS A 51 -0.35 21.00 -1.49
C LYS A 51 -0.97 19.90 -0.61
N GLY A 52 -0.19 19.39 0.34
CA GLY A 52 -0.62 18.40 1.34
C GLY A 52 -0.43 16.93 0.96
N TYR A 53 -0.02 16.62 -0.28
CA TYR A 53 0.15 15.24 -0.73
C TYR A 53 1.23 15.10 -1.81
N GLY A 54 1.59 13.86 -2.13
CA GLY A 54 2.51 13.55 -3.21
C GLY A 54 2.37 12.12 -3.72
N PHE A 55 3.27 11.76 -4.63
CA PHE A 55 3.37 10.42 -5.19
C PHE A 55 4.80 9.89 -5.11
N ILE A 56 4.93 8.61 -4.77
CA ILE A 56 6.19 7.86 -4.75
C ILE A 56 6.15 6.85 -5.90
N ARG A 57 7.14 6.90 -6.80
CA ARG A 57 7.34 5.88 -7.83
C ARG A 57 8.15 4.73 -7.26
N SER A 58 7.62 3.52 -7.34
CA SER A 58 8.32 2.27 -6.99
C SER A 58 8.14 1.27 -8.12
N GLY A 59 9.21 1.01 -8.87
CA GLY A 59 9.16 0.26 -10.12
C GLY A 59 8.21 0.93 -11.12
N THR A 60 7.21 0.19 -11.60
CA THR A 60 6.19 0.67 -12.55
C THR A 60 4.95 1.28 -11.87
N LYS A 61 4.87 1.27 -10.53
CA LYS A 61 3.69 1.72 -9.78
C LYS A 61 3.93 3.05 -9.07
N ASP A 62 2.88 3.84 -8.98
CA ASP A 62 2.82 5.05 -8.17
C ASP A 62 1.99 4.84 -6.92
N TYR A 63 2.50 5.31 -5.80
CA TYR A 63 1.83 5.26 -4.50
C TYR A 63 1.51 6.68 -4.05
N PHE A 64 0.23 6.93 -3.78
CA PHE A 64 -0.23 8.18 -3.19
C PHE A 64 0.23 8.28 -1.73
N PHE A 65 0.57 9.48 -1.25
CA PHE A 65 0.73 9.74 0.17
C PHE A 65 0.24 11.13 0.58
N HIS A 66 -0.32 11.22 1.77
CA HIS A 66 -0.58 12.48 2.45
C HIS A 66 0.62 12.89 3.32
N TYR A 67 0.88 14.19 3.50
CA TYR A 67 2.01 14.68 4.30
C TYR A 67 1.94 14.25 5.78
N LYS A 68 0.73 13.99 6.28
CA LYS A 68 0.50 13.44 7.63
C LYS A 68 1.16 12.06 7.85
N ASN A 69 1.48 11.35 6.77
CA ASN A 69 2.07 10.02 6.83
C ASN A 69 3.60 10.02 6.73
N LEU A 70 4.21 11.21 6.63
CA LEU A 70 5.65 11.38 6.67
C LEU A 70 6.13 11.19 8.12
N ALA A 71 7.30 10.60 8.29
CA ALA A 71 7.94 10.56 9.60
C ALA A 71 8.18 11.99 10.12
N ASN A 72 8.15 12.15 11.46
CA ASN A 72 8.36 13.46 12.10
C ASN A 72 9.63 14.13 11.57
N ASN A 73 9.51 15.40 11.19
CA ASN A 73 10.56 16.27 10.62
C ASN A 73 11.01 15.95 9.19
N LEU A 74 10.42 14.95 8.51
CA LEU A 74 10.72 14.69 7.11
C LEU A 74 10.18 15.84 6.24
N ARG A 75 11.10 16.54 5.55
CA ARG A 75 10.76 17.58 4.56
C ARG A 75 10.90 16.99 3.16
N PRO A 76 9.81 16.57 2.50
CA PRO A 76 9.90 15.86 1.24
C PRO A 76 10.35 16.81 0.13
N PHE A 77 11.19 16.30 -0.78
CA PHE A 77 11.54 16.99 -2.03
C PHE A 77 11.46 16.01 -3.20
N SER A 78 11.20 16.52 -4.41
CA SER A 78 11.16 15.69 -5.61
C SER A 78 12.53 15.06 -5.86
N GLY A 79 12.55 13.75 -6.06
CA GLY A 79 13.77 12.97 -6.21
C GLY A 79 14.28 12.31 -4.92
N MET A 80 13.69 12.59 -3.76
CA MET A 80 14.05 11.94 -2.50
C MET A 80 13.73 10.44 -2.54
N ARG A 81 14.69 9.59 -2.16
CA ARG A 81 14.47 8.15 -1.97
C ARG A 81 13.89 7.88 -0.58
N VAL A 82 12.83 7.09 -0.54
CA VAL A 82 12.08 6.80 0.67
C VAL A 82 11.70 5.33 0.76
N GLN A 83 11.56 4.84 1.98
CA GLN A 83 10.91 3.57 2.30
C GLN A 83 9.55 3.87 2.95
N PHE A 84 8.58 2.98 2.73
CA PHE A 84 7.21 3.17 3.21
C PHE A 84 6.50 1.84 3.43
N GLU A 85 5.43 1.90 4.22
CA GLU A 85 4.44 0.83 4.36
C GLU A 85 3.28 1.10 3.40
N VAL A 86 2.76 0.05 2.76
CA VAL A 86 1.57 0.12 1.91
C VAL A 86 0.34 -0.12 2.77
N LEU A 87 -0.48 0.90 2.90
CA LEU A 87 -1.81 0.81 3.47
C LEU A 87 -2.80 0.40 2.37
N PHE A 88 -3.40 -0.78 2.54
CA PHE A 88 -4.47 -1.27 1.68
C PHE A 88 -5.80 -0.66 2.15
N LEU A 89 -6.19 0.43 1.50
CA LEU A 89 -7.55 0.95 1.59
C LEU A 89 -8.45 0.15 0.64
N ASP A 90 -9.75 0.33 0.76
CA ASP A 90 -10.70 -0.53 0.05
C ASP A 90 -10.55 -0.40 -1.47
N ASN A 91 -10.45 0.84 -1.99
CA ASN A 91 -10.29 1.07 -3.43
C ASN A 91 -8.91 1.63 -3.82
N GLU A 92 -8.06 1.96 -2.86
CA GLU A 92 -6.81 2.70 -3.09
C GLU A 92 -5.62 2.12 -2.30
N LEU A 93 -4.41 2.46 -2.73
CA LEU A 93 -3.18 2.18 -2.02
C LEU A 93 -2.56 3.49 -1.56
N GLU A 94 -2.30 3.59 -0.27
CA GLU A 94 -1.66 4.76 0.33
C GLU A 94 -0.31 4.36 0.93
N ALA A 95 0.73 5.16 0.71
CA ALA A 95 2.00 5.00 1.39
C ALA A 95 1.94 5.67 2.77
N MET A 96 2.36 4.93 3.79
CA MET A 96 2.41 5.38 5.17
C MET A 96 3.74 5.11 5.85
N ASN A 97 3.96 5.74 7.02
CA ASN A 97 5.21 5.64 7.78
C ASN A 97 6.45 5.95 6.92
N ILE A 98 6.35 6.97 6.08
CA ILE A 98 7.34 7.28 5.04
C ILE A 98 8.61 7.82 5.70
N LYS A 99 9.74 7.19 5.40
CA LYS A 99 11.06 7.54 5.94
C LYS A 99 12.04 7.73 4.80
N GLN A 100 12.94 8.71 4.93
CA GLN A 100 14.06 8.86 4.00
C GLN A 100 15.01 7.67 4.14
N ILE A 101 15.47 7.16 3.01
CA ILE A 101 16.58 6.20 2.98
C ILE A 101 17.87 7.02 3.00
N SER A 102 18.55 7.03 4.14
CA SER A 102 19.92 7.56 4.23
C SER A 102 20.86 6.62 3.46
N LYS A 103 21.74 7.18 2.64
CA LYS A 103 22.90 6.44 2.13
C LYS A 103 23.92 6.24 3.25
#